data_AF-A0A8J5G3P7-F1
#
_entry.id   AF-A0A8J5G3P7-F1
#
_cell.length_a   1.000
_cell.length_b   1.000
_cell.length_c   1.000
_cell.angle_alpha   90.00
_cell.angle_beta   90.00
_cell.angle_gamma   90.00
#
_symmetry.space_group_name_H-M   'P 1'
#
loop_
_entity.id
_entity.type
_entity.pdbx_description
1 polymer ?
#
loop_
_entity_poly.entity_id
_entity_poly.type
_entity_poly.pdbx_seq_one_letter_code
_entity_poly.pdbx_strand_id
1 'polypeptide(L)'
;MANSGPQKCRQLQRYTSCGSRLILIRCIPYKIKNKEAACKAGGMSIIPHQSVEVLVVSSTKKRAEIMFPKGGWEADETMIQAAYRETYEEAGVLGIVEMSVEEVMAECKHVWMKEALARFVFSLSSSITKTDDDDGGGVGGSLDHH
;
A
#
# COMPACT_ATOMS: atom_id res chain seq x y z
N MET A 1 -7.52 19.60 -25.95
CA MET A 1 -6.72 18.76 -25.03
C MET A 1 -6.99 19.27 -23.62
N ALA A 2 -7.91 18.63 -22.89
CA ALA A 2 -8.27 19.09 -21.55
C ALA A 2 -7.20 18.63 -20.55
N ASN A 3 -6.56 19.60 -19.90
CA ASN A 3 -5.69 19.39 -18.75
C ASN A 3 -6.59 19.09 -17.54
N SER A 4 -6.85 17.80 -17.27
CA SER A 4 -7.55 17.39 -16.06
C SER A 4 -6.56 17.45 -14.90
N GLY A 5 -6.66 18.50 -14.08
CA GLY A 5 -6.00 18.55 -12.78
C GLY A 5 -6.34 17.31 -11.92
N PRO A 6 -5.65 17.12 -10.78
CA PRO A 6 -5.82 15.92 -9.95
C PRO A 6 -7.30 15.73 -9.60
N GLN A 7 -7.91 14.66 -10.13
CA GLN A 7 -9.31 14.38 -9.90
C GLN A 7 -9.51 13.98 -8.44
N LYS A 8 -9.93 14.94 -7.64
CA LYS A 8 -10.25 14.75 -6.23
C LYS A 8 -11.68 14.24 -6.05
N CYS A 9 -12.10 13.22 -6.80
CA CYS A 9 -13.47 12.72 -6.72
C CYS A 9 -13.53 11.19 -6.81
N ARG A 10 -13.65 10.58 -5.62
CA ARG A 10 -13.87 9.14 -5.38
C ARG A 10 -15.28 8.67 -5.77
N GLN A 11 -15.83 9.20 -6.87
CA GLN A 11 -17.23 9.00 -7.24
C GLN A 11 -17.49 7.60 -7.81
N LEU A 12 -16.45 6.93 -8.29
CA LEU A 12 -16.53 5.61 -8.91
C LEU A 12 -15.85 4.53 -8.06
N GLN A 13 -15.65 4.78 -6.75
CA GLN A 13 -15.06 3.81 -5.86
C GLN A 13 -15.90 2.53 -5.79
N ARG A 14 -15.27 1.38 -5.91
CA ARG A 14 -15.97 0.08 -5.83
C ARG A 14 -16.18 -0.35 -4.38
N TYR A 15 -17.29 -1.04 -4.15
CA TYR A 15 -17.70 -1.54 -2.83
C TYR A 15 -18.04 -3.04 -2.90
N THR A 16 -17.85 -3.75 -1.79
CA THR A 16 -18.35 -5.11 -1.60
C THR A 16 -19.87 -5.09 -1.43
N SER A 17 -20.50 -6.27 -1.53
CA SER A 17 -21.94 -6.44 -1.25
C SER A 17 -22.35 -6.06 0.17
N CYS A 18 -21.40 -6.03 1.13
CA CYS A 18 -21.61 -5.55 2.50
C CYS A 18 -21.32 -4.04 2.68
N GLY A 19 -21.04 -3.30 1.61
CA GLY A 19 -20.82 -1.85 1.67
C GLY A 19 -19.41 -1.43 2.11
N SER A 20 -18.47 -2.36 2.23
CA SER A 20 -17.06 -2.05 2.50
C SER A 20 -16.36 -1.58 1.22
N ARG A 21 -15.53 -0.55 1.30
CA ARG A 21 -14.73 -0.08 0.15
C ARG A 21 -13.77 -1.18 -0.30
N LEU A 22 -13.73 -1.48 -1.60
CA LEU A 22 -12.70 -2.34 -2.16
C LEU A 22 -11.37 -1.57 -2.18
N ILE A 23 -10.50 -1.92 -1.23
CA ILE A 23 -9.11 -1.46 -1.15
C ILE A 23 -8.27 -2.51 -1.86
N LEU A 24 -7.96 -2.28 -3.13
CA LEU A 24 -7.20 -3.25 -3.91
C LEU A 24 -5.71 -2.94 -4.01
N ILE A 25 -5.29 -1.77 -3.52
CA ILE A 25 -3.91 -1.32 -3.71
C ILE A 25 -3.27 -1.11 -2.36
N ARG A 26 -2.32 -1.97 -2.05
CA ARG A 26 -1.22 -1.74 -1.10
C ARG A 26 0.03 -2.05 -1.89
N CYS A 27 0.46 -1.08 -2.70
CA CYS A 27 1.67 -1.24 -3.50
C CYS A 27 2.90 -1.20 -2.58
N ILE A 28 3.96 -1.90 -2.93
CA ILE A 28 5.25 -1.82 -2.23
C ILE A 28 6.22 -1.08 -3.15
N PRO A 29 6.33 0.26 -3.04
CA PRO A 29 7.27 1.00 -3.87
C PRO A 29 8.67 0.73 -3.35
N TYR A 30 9.55 0.33 -4.24
CA TYR A 30 10.93 0.00 -3.88
C TYR A 30 11.92 0.59 -4.88
N LYS A 31 13.15 0.79 -4.40
CA LYS A 31 14.28 1.23 -5.22
C LYS A 31 15.49 0.37 -4.91
N ILE A 32 16.13 -0.16 -5.95
CA ILE A 32 17.39 -0.89 -5.82
C ILE A 32 18.53 0.12 -5.88
N LYS A 33 19.39 0.13 -4.85
CA LYS A 33 20.65 0.88 -4.87
C LYS A 33 21.74 -0.02 -5.41
N ASN A 34 22.17 0.21 -6.65
CA ASN A 34 23.43 -0.32 -7.14
C ASN A 34 24.58 0.52 -6.54
N LYS A 35 25.44 -0.11 -5.74
CA LYS A 35 26.73 0.48 -5.38
C LYS A 35 27.69 0.32 -6.55
N GLU A 36 27.59 1.20 -7.53
CA GLU A 36 28.68 1.35 -8.49
C GLU A 36 29.88 2.01 -7.76
N ALA A 37 31.05 1.38 -7.84
CA ALA A 37 32.36 1.83 -7.35
C ALA A 37 32.76 1.57 -5.87
N ALA A 38 32.81 0.30 -5.45
CA ALA A 38 33.67 -0.12 -4.32
C ALA A 38 34.61 -1.28 -4.69
N CYS A 39 35.22 -1.24 -5.87
CA CYS A 39 36.32 -2.14 -6.24
C CYS A 39 37.31 -1.43 -7.16
N LYS A 40 38.01 -0.42 -6.62
CA LYS A 40 39.32 0.01 -7.12
C LYS A 40 40.30 0.21 -5.95
N ALA A 41 40.55 -0.85 -5.21
CA ALA A 41 41.78 -1.04 -4.44
C ALA A 41 41.91 -2.54 -4.14
N GLY A 42 43.00 -3.16 -4.56
CA GLY A 42 43.21 -4.60 -4.45
C GLY A 42 43.14 -5.09 -3.00
N GLY A 43 42.20 -5.98 -2.71
CA GLY A 43 42.09 -6.66 -1.42
C GLY A 43 40.65 -7.08 -1.12
N MET A 44 40.42 -8.39 -1.17
CA MET A 44 39.20 -9.13 -0.79
C MET A 44 37.86 -8.60 -1.34
N SER A 45 37.33 -9.29 -2.36
CA SER A 45 36.03 -9.03 -2.98
C SER A 45 34.88 -9.19 -1.98
N ILE A 46 34.45 -8.10 -1.36
CA ILE A 46 33.15 -8.02 -0.72
C ILE A 46 32.12 -7.98 -1.85
N ILE A 47 31.35 -9.05 -2.03
CA ILE A 47 30.27 -9.10 -3.02
C ILE A 47 29.42 -7.83 -2.81
N PRO A 48 29.18 -7.01 -3.85
CA PRO A 48 28.36 -5.82 -3.70
C PRO A 48 26.96 -6.28 -3.28
N HIS A 49 26.63 -6.11 -2.00
CA HIS A 49 25.28 -6.31 -1.52
C HIS A 49 24.41 -5.22 -2.17
N GLN A 50 23.60 -5.61 -3.15
CA GLN A 50 22.51 -4.79 -3.63
C GLN A 50 21.56 -4.55 -2.46
N SER A 51 21.32 -3.28 -2.11
CA SER A 51 20.41 -2.92 -1.03
C SER A 51 19.11 -2.41 -1.63
N VAL A 52 17.98 -2.91 -1.14
CA VAL A 52 16.64 -2.45 -1.52
C VAL A 52 16.15 -1.46 -0.48
N GLU A 53 15.66 -0.31 -0.92
CA GLU A 53 14.92 0.64 -0.09
C GLU A 53 13.43 0.55 -0.42
N VAL A 54 12.60 0.59 0.61
CA VAL A 54 11.15 0.50 0.47
C VAL A 54 10.54 1.79 1.00
N LEU A 55 9.60 2.35 0.24
CA LEU A 55 8.91 3.58 0.60
C LEU A 55 7.67 3.26 1.44
N VAL A 56 7.54 3.97 2.56
CA VAL A 56 6.36 3.96 3.43
C VAL A 56 5.88 5.39 3.65
N VAL A 57 4.58 5.56 3.86
CA VAL A 57 3.93 6.83 4.19
C VAL A 57 3.44 6.80 5.64
N SER A 58 3.36 7.97 6.28
CA SER A 58 2.82 8.08 7.63
C SER A 58 1.31 8.30 7.60
N SER A 59 0.59 7.65 8.51
CA SER A 59 -0.85 7.84 8.66
C SER A 59 -1.15 9.24 9.20
N THR A 60 -2.03 9.96 8.51
CA THR A 60 -2.52 11.28 8.96
C THR A 60 -3.54 11.17 10.10
N LYS A 61 -4.18 10.00 10.26
CA LYS A 61 -5.21 9.74 11.28
C LYS A 61 -4.64 9.15 12.57
N LYS A 62 -3.63 8.30 12.46
CA LYS A 62 -2.96 7.64 13.58
C LYS A 62 -1.50 8.10 13.59
N ARG A 63 -1.17 9.03 14.49
CA ARG A 63 0.21 9.52 14.60
C ARG A 63 1.17 8.35 14.83
N ALA A 64 2.28 8.35 14.09
CA ALA A 64 3.36 7.36 14.13
C ALA A 64 3.08 5.97 13.52
N GLU A 65 1.93 5.74 12.88
CA GLU A 65 1.73 4.51 12.08
C GLU A 65 2.35 4.68 10.69
N ILE A 66 3.27 3.79 10.33
CA ILE A 66 3.83 3.69 8.97
C ILE A 66 3.02 2.68 8.16
N MET A 67 2.76 3.01 6.91
CA MET A 67 1.93 2.19 6.03
C MET A 67 2.40 2.29 4.59
N PHE A 68 2.08 1.28 3.80
CA PHE A 68 2.26 1.34 2.36
C PHE A 68 1.22 2.26 1.72
N PRO A 69 1.57 2.92 0.60
CA PRO A 69 0.58 3.68 -0.16
C PRO A 69 -0.61 2.77 -0.49
N LYS A 70 -1.80 3.26 -0.17
CA LYS A 70 -3.04 2.51 -0.33
C LYS A 70 -4.13 3.36 -0.95
N GLY A 71 -5.07 2.70 -1.61
CA GLY A 71 -6.34 3.35 -1.88
C GLY A 71 -7.36 2.53 -2.63
N GLY A 72 -8.37 3.24 -3.11
CA GLY A 72 -9.55 2.66 -3.72
C GLY A 72 -9.31 2.33 -5.17
N TRP A 73 -9.93 1.25 -5.65
CA TRP A 73 -10.02 1.00 -7.09
C TRP A 73 -11.31 1.62 -7.64
N GLU A 74 -11.17 2.47 -8.65
CA GLU A 74 -12.31 3.08 -9.34
C GLU A 74 -12.81 2.20 -10.51
N ALA A 75 -14.05 2.42 -10.95
CA ALA A 75 -14.69 1.60 -11.97
C ALA A 75 -14.09 1.78 -13.38
N ASP A 76 -13.55 2.96 -13.66
CA ASP A 76 -13.08 3.43 -14.97
C ASP A 76 -11.56 3.31 -15.17
N GLU A 77 -10.83 2.75 -14.20
CA GLU A 77 -9.39 2.54 -14.27
C GLU A 77 -9.00 1.06 -14.16
N THR A 78 -7.84 0.70 -14.71
CA THR A 78 -7.22 -0.61 -14.47
C THR A 78 -6.52 -0.65 -13.11
N MET A 79 -6.26 -1.85 -12.59
CA MET A 79 -5.51 -2.03 -11.32
C MET A 79 -4.13 -1.36 -11.37
N ILE A 80 -3.45 -1.39 -12.52
CA ILE A 80 -2.15 -0.75 -12.71
C ILE A 80 -2.28 0.78 -12.69
N GLN A 81 -3.28 1.34 -13.38
CA GLN A 81 -3.52 2.80 -13.38
C GLN A 81 -3.86 3.30 -11.97
N ALA A 82 -4.71 2.57 -11.28
CA ALA A 82 -5.04 2.83 -9.88
C ALA A 82 -3.76 2.79 -9.00
N ALA A 83 -2.86 1.84 -9.23
CA ALA A 83 -1.62 1.74 -8.45
C ALA A 83 -0.71 2.94 -8.66
N TYR A 84 -0.57 3.40 -9.90
CA TYR A 84 0.16 4.64 -10.19
C TYR A 84 -0.45 5.86 -9.52
N ARG A 85 -1.77 6.02 -9.65
CA ARG A 85 -2.50 7.15 -9.09
C ARG A 85 -2.33 7.22 -7.57
N GLU A 86 -2.59 6.12 -6.86
CA GLU A 86 -2.50 6.07 -5.39
C GLU A 86 -1.05 6.25 -4.89
N THR A 87 -0.08 5.66 -5.58
CA THR A 87 1.34 5.83 -5.24
C THR A 87 1.77 7.29 -5.40
N TYR A 88 1.30 7.95 -6.47
CA TYR A 88 1.59 9.36 -6.70
C TYR A 88 0.88 10.26 -5.69
N GLU A 89 -0.39 10.01 -5.38
CA GLU A 89 -1.19 10.81 -4.45
C GLU A 89 -0.70 10.70 -2.99
N GLU A 90 -0.41 9.50 -2.49
CA GLU A 90 0.00 9.30 -1.10
C GLU A 90 1.52 9.49 -0.90
N ALA A 91 2.35 9.16 -1.89
CA ALA A 91 3.81 9.14 -1.74
C ALA A 91 4.58 10.07 -2.70
N GLY A 92 3.92 10.67 -3.68
CA GLY A 92 4.56 11.59 -4.63
C GLY A 92 5.56 10.95 -5.57
N VAL A 93 5.53 9.61 -5.75
CA VAL A 93 6.50 8.90 -6.59
C VAL A 93 5.84 8.33 -7.84
N LEU A 94 6.62 8.32 -8.92
CA LEU A 94 6.30 7.68 -10.19
C LEU A 94 7.28 6.51 -10.39
N GLY A 95 6.82 5.42 -10.98
CA GLY A 95 7.61 4.21 -11.16
C GLY A 95 7.09 3.33 -12.29
N ILE A 96 7.38 2.03 -12.23
CA ILE A 96 6.75 1.01 -13.07
C ILE A 96 6.13 -0.05 -12.16
N VAL A 97 4.87 -0.41 -12.40
CA VAL A 97 4.27 -1.59 -11.76
C VAL A 97 4.74 -2.81 -12.53
N GLU A 98 5.65 -3.57 -11.92
CA GLU A 98 6.30 -4.70 -12.59
C GLU A 98 5.50 -6.00 -12.50
N MET A 99 4.96 -6.33 -11.32
CA MET A 99 4.31 -7.63 -11.06
C MET A 99 3.38 -7.59 -9.85
N SER A 100 2.39 -8.49 -9.83
CA SER A 100 1.51 -8.75 -8.70
C SER A 100 2.21 -9.60 -7.63
N VAL A 101 1.65 -9.63 -6.41
CA VAL A 101 2.23 -10.46 -5.34
C VAL A 101 2.17 -11.95 -5.68
N GLU A 102 1.12 -12.38 -6.37
CA GLU A 102 0.96 -13.75 -6.86
C GLU A 102 2.06 -14.11 -7.86
N GLU A 103 2.35 -13.21 -8.80
CA GLU A 103 3.43 -13.37 -9.78
C GLU A 103 4.81 -13.42 -9.09
N VAL A 104 5.07 -12.52 -8.14
CA VAL A 104 6.30 -12.56 -7.32
C VAL A 104 6.43 -13.89 -6.58
N MET A 105 5.35 -14.38 -5.96
CA MET A 105 5.38 -15.65 -5.22
C MET A 105 5.64 -16.85 -6.15
N ALA A 106 5.15 -16.81 -7.38
CA ALA A 106 5.39 -17.86 -8.37
C ALA A 106 6.86 -17.88 -8.81
N GLU A 107 7.43 -16.72 -9.15
CA GLU A 107 8.77 -16.62 -9.72
C GLU A 107 9.90 -16.59 -8.68
N CYS A 108 9.60 -16.22 -7.44
CA CYS A 108 10.62 -16.08 -6.40
C CYS A 108 11.33 -17.42 -6.14
N LYS A 109 12.67 -17.42 -6.15
CA LYS A 109 13.47 -18.64 -5.87
C LYS A 109 13.78 -18.80 -4.38
N HIS A 110 13.61 -17.74 -3.61
CA HIS A 110 13.99 -17.68 -2.21
C HIS A 110 12.79 -18.00 -1.31
N VAL A 111 12.79 -19.20 -0.72
CA VAL A 111 11.70 -19.70 0.15
C VAL A 111 11.40 -18.74 1.31
N TRP A 112 12.44 -18.18 1.94
CA TRP A 112 12.29 -17.22 3.03
C TRP A 112 11.50 -15.97 2.62
N MET A 113 11.68 -15.51 1.37
CA MET A 113 11.00 -14.34 0.83
C MET A 113 9.55 -14.65 0.51
N LYS A 114 9.25 -15.86 0.00
CA LYS A 114 7.87 -16.32 -0.17
C LYS A 114 7.12 -16.38 1.15
N GLU A 115 7.75 -16.93 2.20
CA GLU A 115 7.15 -17.01 3.52
C GLU A 115 6.91 -15.62 4.13
N ALA A 116 7.88 -14.72 3.98
CA ALA A 116 7.73 -13.33 4.41
C ALA A 116 6.58 -12.62 3.68
N LEU A 117 6.50 -12.76 2.35
CA LEU A 117 5.41 -12.22 1.55
C LEU A 117 4.06 -12.84 1.92
N ALA A 118 4.00 -14.15 2.19
CA ALA A 118 2.76 -14.82 2.58
C ALA A 118 2.25 -14.33 3.93
N ARG A 119 3.14 -14.20 4.93
CA ARG A 119 2.81 -13.60 6.23
C ARG A 119 2.35 -12.15 6.08
N PHE A 120 3.01 -11.40 5.20
CA PHE A 120 2.67 -10.03 4.90
C PHE A 120 1.26 -9.94 4.31
N VAL A 121 0.96 -10.66 3.23
CA VAL A 121 -0.38 -10.72 2.60
C VAL A 121 -1.44 -11.14 3.62
N PHE A 122 -1.18 -12.18 4.41
CA PHE A 122 -2.10 -12.65 5.44
C PHE A 122 -2.43 -11.57 6.49
N SER A 123 -1.41 -10.82 6.91
CA SER A 123 -1.58 -9.68 7.83
C SER A 123 -2.42 -8.56 7.20
N LEU A 124 -2.20 -8.26 5.91
CA LEU A 124 -3.00 -7.27 5.19
C LEU A 124 -4.48 -7.69 5.11
N SER A 125 -4.76 -8.94 4.76
CA SER A 125 -6.12 -9.49 4.69
C SER A 125 -6.82 -9.43 6.04
N SER A 126 -6.11 -9.73 7.13
CA SER A 126 -6.63 -9.67 8.50
C SER A 126 -6.85 -8.25 9.04
N SER A 127 -6.32 -7.23 8.35
CA SER A 127 -6.47 -5.81 8.72
C SER A 127 -7.68 -5.16 8.03
N ILE A 128 -8.15 -5.72 6.91
CA ILE A 128 -9.32 -5.23 6.17
C ILE A 128 -10.62 -5.52 6.95
N THR A 129 -10.63 -6.55 7.80
CA THR A 129 -11.81 -6.97 8.57
C THR A 129 -11.99 -6.26 9.91
N LYS A 130 -11.21 -5.21 10.22
CA LYS A 130 -11.20 -4.54 11.55
C LYS A 130 -11.64 -3.08 11.54
N THR A 131 -12.32 -2.59 10.51
CA THR A 131 -12.76 -1.18 10.43
C THR A 131 -14.26 -0.95 10.66
N ASP A 132 -15.01 -1.97 11.07
CA ASP A 132 -16.41 -1.84 11.45
C ASP A 132 -16.51 -2.19 12.94
N ASP A 133 -16.64 -1.18 13.81
CA ASP A 133 -17.18 -1.23 15.19
C ASP A 133 -16.73 0.02 15.98
N ASP A 134 -17.21 1.21 15.61
CA ASP A 134 -17.20 2.37 16.53
C ASP A 134 -18.27 3.38 16.06
N ASP A 135 -19.54 3.07 16.30
CA ASP A 135 -20.56 4.10 16.55
C ASP A 135 -21.75 3.53 17.34
N GLY A 136 -22.08 4.17 18.47
CA GLY A 136 -23.43 4.25 19.01
C GLY A 136 -23.80 3.31 20.17
N GLY A 137 -23.80 3.81 21.40
CA GLY A 137 -24.46 3.11 22.52
C GLY A 137 -24.36 3.73 23.92
N GLY A 138 -24.38 5.05 24.07
CA GLY A 138 -24.45 5.71 25.39
C GLY A 138 -25.86 6.13 25.77
N VAL A 139 -26.62 5.24 26.41
CA VAL A 139 -27.93 5.52 27.04
C VAL A 139 -27.72 6.17 28.41
N GLY A 140 -28.38 7.29 28.67
CA GLY A 140 -28.42 7.93 30.00
C GLY A 140 -29.54 8.96 30.06
N GLY A 141 -30.65 8.61 30.71
CA GLY A 141 -31.85 9.43 30.79
C GLY A 141 -31.84 10.49 31.89
N SER A 142 -32.84 11.37 31.85
CA SER A 142 -33.55 11.87 33.05
C SER A 142 -34.83 12.62 32.64
N LEU A 143 -35.97 12.04 33.00
CA LEU A 143 -37.18 12.73 33.49
C LEU A 143 -36.74 13.74 34.61
N ASP A 144 -37.24 14.96 34.81
CA ASP A 144 -38.60 15.51 34.99
C ASP A 144 -38.52 17.05 35.05
N HIS A 145 -39.61 17.78 34.69
CA HIS A 145 -40.37 18.72 35.55
C HIS A 145 -41.25 19.70 34.73
N HIS A 146 -42.56 19.47 34.78
CA HIS A 146 -43.53 20.48 35.22
C HIS A 146 -44.69 19.80 35.96
#